data_AF-A0A8H8DR34-F1
#
_entry.id   AF-A0A8H8DR34-F1
#
_cell.length_a   1.000
_cell.length_b   1.000
_cell.length_c   1.000
_cell.angle_alpha   90.00
_cell.angle_beta   90.00
_cell.angle_gamma   90.00
#
_symmetry.space_group_name_H-M   'P 1'
#
loop_
_entity.id
_entity.type
_entity.pdbx_description
1 polymer ?
#
loop_
_entity_poly.entity_id
_entity_poly.type
_entity_poly.pdbx_seq_one_letter_code
_entity_poly.pdbx_strand_id
1 'polypeptide(L)'
;MAAYAESVSPYETIRMLVLFGAGAVLMRGAGCTVNDWCDRKIDARVARTAQRPLAAGMLSTRDAGVFLVAQLAAAALVLAQLNYSCQRIYAQHSHVCAPRLYAYAASACICVDPCSAC
;
A
#
# COMPACT_ATOMS: atom_id res chain seq x y z
N MET A 1 23.45 -19.10 -19.95
CA MET A 1 22.17 -19.33 -19.26
C MET A 1 22.17 -20.76 -18.73
N ALA A 2 22.90 -21.00 -17.64
CA ALA A 2 22.90 -22.28 -16.96
C ALA A 2 21.67 -22.30 -16.06
N ALA A 3 20.77 -23.23 -16.34
CA ALA A 3 19.56 -23.46 -15.56
C ALA A 3 19.95 -23.70 -14.10
N TYR A 4 19.28 -22.97 -13.22
CA TYR A 4 19.26 -23.07 -11.76
C TYR A 4 18.66 -24.43 -11.35
N ALA A 5 19.30 -25.51 -11.74
CA ALA A 5 19.02 -26.86 -11.29
C ALA A 5 19.66 -27.11 -9.91
N GLU A 6 19.69 -26.09 -9.04
CA GLU A 6 19.71 -26.38 -7.62
C GLU A 6 18.32 -26.88 -7.26
N SER A 7 18.24 -28.04 -6.63
CA SER A 7 17.01 -28.54 -6.02
C SER A 7 16.65 -27.63 -4.85
N VAL A 8 16.08 -26.45 -5.14
CA VAL A 8 15.51 -25.58 -4.12
C VAL A 8 14.47 -26.42 -3.40
N SER A 9 14.69 -26.63 -2.11
CA SER A 9 13.78 -27.43 -1.28
C SER A 9 12.35 -26.93 -1.51
N PRO A 10 11.37 -27.82 -1.77
CA PRO A 10 9.98 -27.42 -1.96
C PRO A 10 9.46 -26.51 -0.84
N TYR A 11 9.97 -26.73 0.38
CA TYR A 11 9.70 -25.89 1.55
C TYR A 11 10.11 -24.43 1.32
N GLU A 12 11.30 -24.18 0.77
CA GLU A 12 11.82 -22.84 0.57
C GLU A 12 11.03 -22.10 -0.53
N THR A 13 10.66 -22.81 -1.59
CA THR A 13 9.81 -22.27 -2.67
C THR A 13 8.44 -21.84 -2.14
N ILE A 14 7.78 -22.70 -1.35
CA ILE A 14 6.49 -22.38 -0.75
C ILE A 14 6.63 -21.20 0.22
N ARG A 15 7.69 -21.18 1.03
CA ARG A 15 7.97 -20.09 1.96
C ARG A 15 8.10 -18.75 1.23
N MET A 16 8.87 -18.69 0.14
CA MET A 16 8.99 -17.47 -0.66
C MET A 16 7.66 -17.06 -1.31
N LEU A 17 6.92 -18.00 -1.90
CA LEU A 17 5.62 -17.71 -2.51
C LEU A 17 4.62 -17.12 -1.51
N VAL A 18 4.58 -17.66 -0.29
CA VAL A 18 3.71 -17.15 0.78
C VAL A 18 4.15 -15.75 1.22
N LEU A 19 5.44 -15.51 1.41
CA LEU A 19 5.95 -14.20 1.80
C LEU A 19 5.68 -13.13 0.73
N PHE A 20 5.96 -13.43 -0.54
CA PHE A 20 5.68 -12.51 -1.65
C PHE A 20 4.18 -12.31 -1.86
N GLY A 21 3.37 -13.37 -1.75
CA GLY A 21 1.91 -13.30 -1.85
C GLY A 21 1.31 -12.44 -0.74
N ALA A 22 1.73 -12.65 0.51
CA ALA A 22 1.29 -11.85 1.65
C ALA A 22 1.68 -10.37 1.49
N GLY A 23 2.93 -10.10 1.09
CA GLY A 23 3.38 -8.73 0.79
C GLY A 23 2.57 -8.05 -0.31
N ALA A 24 2.23 -8.78 -1.38
CA ALA A 24 1.42 -8.27 -2.49
C ALA A 24 -0.01 -7.92 -2.06
N VAL A 25 -0.66 -8.78 -1.26
CA VAL A 25 -2.02 -8.52 -0.73
C VAL A 25 -2.02 -7.29 0.18
N LEU A 26 -1.04 -7.19 1.08
CA LEU A 26 -0.91 -6.04 1.99
C LEU A 26 -0.69 -4.73 1.23
N MET A 27 0.20 -4.71 0.23
CA MET A 27 0.43 -3.49 -0.57
C MET A 27 -0.77 -3.10 -1.43
N ARG A 28 -1.52 -4.08 -1.94
CA ARG A 28 -2.77 -3.78 -2.66
C ARG A 28 -3.81 -3.16 -1.72
N GLY A 29 -3.96 -3.70 -0.50
CA GLY A 29 -4.81 -3.15 0.54
C GLY A 29 -4.44 -1.72 0.93
N ALA A 30 -3.14 -1.43 1.05
CA ALA A 30 -2.65 -0.09 1.37
C ALA A 30 -2.96 0.91 0.27
N GLY A 31 -2.76 0.54 -0.99
CA GLY A 31 -3.13 1.36 -2.14
C GLY A 31 -4.64 1.65 -2.20
N CYS A 32 -5.48 0.64 -1.95
CA CYS A 32 -6.93 0.84 -1.90
C CYS A 32 -7.35 1.78 -0.76
N THR A 33 -6.75 1.64 0.42
CA THR A 33 -7.08 2.50 1.59
C THR A 33 -6.69 3.96 1.34
N VAL A 34 -5.56 4.22 0.68
CA VAL A 34 -5.15 5.57 0.27
C VAL A 34 -6.12 6.15 -0.77
N ASN A 35 -6.52 5.35 -1.75
CA ASN A 35 -7.47 5.78 -2.78
C ASN A 35 -8.83 6.14 -2.15
N ASP A 36 -9.35 5.30 -1.25
CA ASP A 36 -10.61 5.58 -0.55
C ASP A 36 -10.52 6.86 0.31
N TRP A 37 -9.34 7.18 0.84
CA TRP A 37 -9.11 8.44 1.55
C TRP A 37 -9.18 9.64 0.59
N CYS A 38 -8.46 9.61 -0.53
CA CYS A 38 -8.44 10.72 -1.50
C CYS A 38 -9.79 10.90 -2.22
N ASP A 39 -10.45 9.79 -2.55
CA ASP A 39 -11.69 9.81 -3.32
C ASP A 39 -12.91 10.17 -2.48
N ARG A 40 -12.83 10.25 -1.14
CA ARG A 40 -14.02 10.47 -0.27
C ARG A 40 -14.90 11.65 -0.68
N LYS A 41 -14.30 12.75 -1.14
CA LYS A 41 -15.01 13.99 -1.52
C LYS A 41 -15.74 13.84 -2.85
N ILE A 42 -15.12 13.14 -3.80
CA ILE A 42 -15.70 12.86 -5.12
C ILE A 42 -16.75 11.77 -4.99
N ASP A 43 -16.46 10.71 -4.23
CA ASP A 43 -17.36 9.59 -4.00
C ASP A 43 -18.65 10.03 -3.29
N ALA A 44 -18.59 11.01 -2.39
CA ALA A 44 -19.79 11.58 -1.75
C ALA A 44 -20.71 12.32 -2.74
N ARG A 45 -20.19 12.78 -3.88
CA ARG A 45 -20.95 13.54 -4.90
C ARG A 45 -21.53 12.64 -6.00
N VAL A 46 -21.14 11.35 -6.03
CA VAL A 46 -21.57 10.39 -7.05
C VAL A 46 -22.55 9.39 -6.44
N ALA A 47 -23.77 9.34 -6.96
CA ALA A 47 -24.84 8.48 -6.43
C ALA A 47 -24.45 6.99 -6.32
N ARG A 48 -23.53 6.50 -7.17
CA ARG A 48 -23.02 5.13 -7.13
C ARG A 48 -22.07 4.87 -5.95
N THR A 49 -21.19 5.81 -5.60
CA THR A 49 -20.11 5.61 -4.61
C THR A 49 -20.35 6.35 -3.30
N ALA A 50 -21.45 7.09 -3.18
CA ALA A 50 -21.86 7.80 -1.97
C ALA A 50 -22.08 6.88 -0.75
N GLN A 51 -22.37 5.59 -0.97
CA GLN A 51 -22.54 4.60 0.10
C GLN A 51 -21.22 3.98 0.59
N ARG A 52 -20.06 4.36 0.01
CA ARG A 52 -18.76 3.89 0.50
C ARG A 52 -18.55 4.36 1.94
N PRO A 53 -18.01 3.53 2.85
CA PRO A 53 -17.97 3.81 4.28
C PRO A 53 -17.20 5.08 4.65
N LEU A 54 -16.14 5.43 3.91
CA LEU A 54 -15.41 6.70 4.09
C LEU A 54 -16.15 7.93 3.51
N ALA A 55 -16.90 7.77 2.42
CA ALA A 55 -17.67 8.85 1.78
C ALA A 55 -18.97 9.14 2.54
N ALA A 56 -19.61 8.10 3.08
CA ALA A 56 -20.82 8.16 3.90
C ALA A 56 -20.54 8.62 5.35
N GLY A 57 -19.27 8.80 5.74
CA GLY A 57 -18.88 9.21 7.09
C GLY A 57 -19.07 8.13 8.16
N MET A 58 -19.33 6.87 7.77
CA MET A 58 -19.45 5.74 8.69
C MET A 58 -18.10 5.32 9.29
N LEU A 59 -17.00 5.60 8.58
CA LEU A 59 -15.63 5.39 9.06
C LEU A 59 -14.92 6.74 9.22
N SER A 60 -14.28 6.96 10.37
CA SER A 60 -13.46 8.17 10.58
C SER A 60 -12.20 8.11 9.73
N THR A 61 -11.77 9.25 9.19
CA THR A 61 -10.48 9.33 8.48
C THR A 61 -9.29 9.00 9.37
N ARG A 62 -9.43 9.17 10.70
CA ARG A 62 -8.39 8.73 11.65
C ARG A 62 -8.27 7.21 11.67
N ASP A 63 -9.40 6.49 11.66
CA ASP A 63 -9.41 5.02 11.68
C ASP A 63 -8.85 4.45 10.38
N ALA A 64 -9.20 5.06 9.24
CA ALA A 64 -8.61 4.72 7.95
C ALA A 64 -7.08 4.92 7.93
N GLY A 65 -6.59 5.99 8.58
CA GLY A 65 -5.15 6.23 8.73
C GLY A 65 -4.46 5.23 9.64
N VAL A 66 -5.08 4.86 10.76
CA VAL A 66 -4.56 3.80 11.65
C VAL A 66 -4.49 2.47 10.90
N PHE A 67 -5.51 2.14 10.10
CA PHE A 67 -5.54 0.92 9.30
C PHE A 67 -4.45 0.92 8.22
N LEU A 68 -4.22 2.06 7.54
CA LEU A 68 -3.14 2.22 6.58
C LEU A 68 -1.76 2.00 7.24
N VAL A 69 -1.53 2.63 8.40
CA VAL A 69 -0.27 2.45 9.15
C VAL A 69 -0.10 0.99 9.57
N ALA A 70 -1.17 0.33 10.03
CA ALA A 70 -1.14 -1.09 10.39
C ALA A 70 -0.79 -1.99 9.19
N GLN A 71 -1.34 -1.72 8.00
CA GLN A 71 -1.02 -2.47 6.78
C GLN A 71 0.44 -2.26 6.34
N LEU A 72 0.94 -1.02 6.41
CA LEU A 72 2.34 -0.72 6.10
C LEU A 72 3.29 -1.36 7.12
N ALA A 73 2.94 -1.35 8.40
CA ALA A 73 3.71 -2.02 9.45
C ALA A 73 3.74 -3.55 9.22
N ALA A 74 2.60 -4.16 8.90
CA ALA A 74 2.54 -5.58 8.57
C ALA A 74 3.40 -5.93 7.33
N ALA A 75 3.37 -5.10 6.29
CA ALA A 75 4.21 -5.30 5.11
C ALA A 75 5.70 -5.09 5.40
N ALA A 76 6.05 -4.18 6.31
CA ALA A 76 7.42 -4.01 6.78
C ALA A 76 7.92 -5.24 7.55
N LEU A 77 7.06 -5.88 8.34
CA LEU A 77 7.39 -7.16 9.00
C LEU A 77 7.64 -8.27 7.97
N VAL A 78 6.82 -8.38 6.92
CA VAL A 78 7.07 -9.34 5.82
C VAL A 78 8.42 -9.07 5.14
N LEU A 79 8.77 -7.79 4.93
CA LEU A 79 10.07 -7.42 4.38
C LEU A 79 11.24 -7.78 5.32
N ALA A 80 11.06 -7.67 6.63
CA ALA A 80 12.06 -8.08 7.62
C ALA A 80 12.34 -9.60 7.60
N GLN A 81 11.37 -10.41 7.17
CA GLN A 81 11.56 -11.86 6.99
C GLN A 81 12.31 -12.22 5.69
N LEU A 82 12.48 -11.28 4.76
CA LEU A 82 13.24 -11.49 3.53
C LEU A 82 14.75 -11.30 3.76
N ASN A 83 15.55 -11.84 2.84
CA ASN A 83 17.01 -11.77 2.90
C ASN A 83 17.55 -10.34 2.99
N TYR A 84 18.70 -10.17 3.68
CA TYR A 84 19.38 -8.88 3.85
C TYR A 84 19.62 -8.14 2.52
N SER A 85 19.94 -8.87 1.44
CA SER A 85 20.10 -8.29 0.10
C SER A 85 18.83 -7.60 -0.39
N CYS A 86 17.66 -8.19 -0.15
CA CYS A 86 16.36 -7.62 -0.53
C CYS A 86 16.04 -6.38 0.32
N GLN A 87 16.29 -6.46 1.63
CA GLN A 87 16.11 -5.32 2.54
C GLN A 87 16.99 -4.14 2.15
N ARG A 88 18.25 -4.39 1.77
CA ARG A 88 19.19 -3.34 1.35
C ARG A 88 18.78 -2.69 0.04
N ILE A 89 18.36 -3.48 -0.95
CA ILE A 89 17.84 -2.94 -2.22
C ILE A 89 16.60 -2.10 -1.94
N TYR A 90 15.69 -2.59 -1.11
CA TYR A 90 14.51 -1.83 -0.70
C TYR A 90 14.89 -0.54 0.00
N ALA A 91 15.82 -0.56 0.97
CA ALA A 91 16.27 0.62 1.70
C ALA A 91 16.91 1.68 0.80
N GLN A 92 17.71 1.25 -0.19
CA GLN A 92 18.31 2.15 -1.17
C GLN A 92 17.25 2.85 -2.04
N HIS A 93 16.17 2.14 -2.37
CA HIS A 93 15.07 2.71 -3.17
C HIS A 93 13.99 3.38 -2.31
N SER A 94 13.87 3.06 -1.02
CA SER A 94 12.82 3.59 -0.14
C SER A 94 13.02 5.07 0.16
N HIS A 95 14.26 5.56 0.23
CA HIS A 95 14.54 7.00 0.31
C HIS A 95 14.05 7.77 -0.93
N VAL A 96 13.91 7.09 -2.07
CA VAL A 96 13.40 7.69 -3.33
C VAL A 96 11.90 7.44 -3.50
N CYS A 97 11.38 6.31 -3.03
CA CYS A 97 10.01 5.85 -3.32
C CYS A 97 9.02 6.16 -2.18
N ALA A 98 9.40 6.02 -0.91
CA ALA A 98 8.52 6.26 0.24
C ALA A 98 8.10 7.73 0.43
N PRO A 99 9.02 8.73 0.42
CA PRO A 99 8.61 10.13 0.50
C PRO A 99 7.84 10.56 -0.75
N ARG A 100 8.11 9.93 -1.91
CA ARG A 100 7.38 10.20 -3.15
C ARG A 100 5.97 9.61 -3.11
N LEU A 101 5.77 8.41 -2.57
CA LEU A 101 4.43 7.81 -2.40
C LEU A 101 3.60 8.59 -1.38
N TYR A 102 4.21 9.02 -0.26
CA TYR A 102 3.55 9.85 0.74
C TYR A 102 3.25 11.25 0.19
N ALA A 103 4.18 11.85 -0.55
CA ALA A 103 3.97 13.12 -1.23
C ALA A 103 2.98 13.00 -2.41
N TYR A 104 2.88 11.86 -3.11
CA TYR A 104 1.91 11.63 -4.18
C TYR A 104 0.53 11.36 -3.61
N ALA A 105 0.42 10.58 -2.53
CA ALA A 105 -0.83 10.40 -1.80
C ALA A 105 -1.33 11.72 -1.20
N ALA A 106 -0.43 12.50 -0.58
CA ALA A 106 -0.76 13.83 -0.06
C ALA A 106 -1.11 14.82 -1.18
N SER A 107 -0.31 14.90 -2.25
CA SER A 107 -0.54 15.81 -3.39
C SER A 107 -1.76 15.41 -4.23
N ALA A 108 -2.04 14.12 -4.42
CA ALA A 108 -3.22 13.66 -5.14
C ALA A 108 -4.51 13.93 -4.34
N CYS A 109 -4.47 13.75 -3.01
CA CYS A 109 -5.56 14.15 -2.12
C CYS A 109 -5.78 15.68 -2.12
N ILE A 110 -4.71 16.49 -2.20
CA ILE A 110 -4.78 17.97 -2.25
C ILE A 110 -5.29 18.46 -3.62
N CYS A 111 -4.87 17.83 -4.74
CA CYS A 111 -5.34 18.18 -6.08
C CYS A 111 -6.80 17.77 -6.36
N VAL A 112 -7.43 16.94 -5.52
CA VAL A 112 -8.89 16.65 -5.54
C VAL A 112 -9.70 17.79 -4.86
N ASP A 113 -9.06 18.87 -4.42
CA ASP A 113 -9.72 20.15 -4.17
C ASP A 113 -9.70 21.04 -5.43
N PRO A 114 -10.68 20.93 -6.36
CA PRO A 114 -10.87 21.93 -7.42
C PRO A 114 -11.39 23.28 -6.87
N CYS A 115 -11.30 23.53 -5.56
CA CYS A 115 -11.91 24.68 -4.89
C CYS A 115 -10.93 25.41 -3.94
N SER A 116 -9.60 25.25 -4.11
CA SER A 116 -8.61 26.15 -3.50
C SER A 116 -7.70 26.84 -4.53
N ALA A 117 -7.98 26.67 -5.82
CA ALA A 117 -7.26 27.29 -6.95
C ALA A 117 -8.20 28.02 -7.93
N CYS A 118 -9.46 28.26 -7.52
CA CYS A 118 -10.41 29.15 -8.19
C CYS A 118 -10.86 30.20 -7.18
#